data_AF-A0A8H3XQ56-F1
#
_entry.id   AF-A0A8H3XQ56-F1
#
_cell.length_a   1.000
_cell.length_b   1.000
_cell.length_c   1.000
_cell.angle_alpha   90.00
_cell.angle_beta   90.00
_cell.angle_gamma   90.00
#
_symmetry.space_group_name_H-M   'P 1'
#
loop_
_entity.id
_entity.type
_entity.pdbx_description
1 polymer ?
#
loop_
_entity_poly.entity_id
_entity_poly.type
_entity_poly.pdbx_seq_one_letter_code
_entity_poly.pdbx_strand_id
1 'polypeptide(L)'
;MTNLQVILSPVPPSATPPISLPINIAIHNPATTPVTFLNWGTPFDPKANLLGVFQINDTTADQPITLDTIKFNRQLPPSRDDLVEIPAESSMERTITIPHVPLEEGHEYAVQAKGIWHGIWECPRDQVTDSQLQQLDQRGEFESEQAVFKQNKEMVAYIDIPTDAARVLSVLLAGGIAIIPSSVGYGIVATESTALQRIYTVKRRQPHKRHAIIGSYALHREIHALPPGKMDLVRLLTVDLNLPLGVVAPYRRDHPLIARLDEETLAASSMHGTMAMLVNGGPFQEELVRVAAAGGRAVLGSSANLTGQGTKTMVEEIEPEIHEAADIVVDYGRVRDCWPRASSTMVDFESMRVVRVGACYDVIRDVVQRFTGVQWPDPSVR
;
A
#
# COMPACT_ATOMS: atom_id res chain seq x y z
N MET A 1 33.57 -31.87 -31.77
CA MET A 1 32.84 -31.95 -30.49
C MET A 1 31.45 -31.47 -30.76
N THR A 2 30.48 -32.29 -30.41
CA THR A 2 29.05 -32.00 -30.53
C THR A 2 28.73 -30.77 -29.69
N ASN A 3 28.23 -29.71 -30.31
CA ASN A 3 28.04 -28.44 -29.64
C ASN A 3 26.56 -28.26 -29.28
N LEU A 4 26.15 -28.90 -28.17
CA LEU A 4 24.83 -28.67 -27.59
C LEU A 4 24.77 -27.24 -27.04
N GLN A 5 23.70 -26.53 -27.35
CA GLN A 5 23.49 -25.16 -26.89
C GLN A 5 22.56 -25.17 -25.69
N VAL A 6 23.03 -24.68 -24.55
CA VAL A 6 22.23 -24.52 -23.33
C VAL A 6 21.66 -23.12 -23.30
N ILE A 7 20.33 -23.00 -23.25
CA ILE A 7 19.60 -21.74 -23.24
C ILE A 7 18.80 -21.65 -21.94
N LEU A 8 18.86 -20.50 -21.28
CA LEU A 8 18.17 -20.20 -20.02
C LEU A 8 17.12 -19.11 -20.22
N SER A 9 16.03 -19.24 -19.48
CA SER A 9 14.94 -18.26 -19.45
C SER A 9 14.41 -18.17 -18.01
N PRO A 10 15.08 -17.38 -17.15
CA PRO A 10 14.64 -17.15 -15.77
C PRO A 10 13.28 -16.43 -15.77
N VAL A 11 12.41 -16.85 -14.86
CA VAL A 11 11.13 -16.19 -14.60
C VAL A 11 11.34 -15.24 -13.41
N PRO A 12 11.02 -13.94 -13.54
CA PRO A 12 11.10 -13.00 -12.41
C PRO A 12 10.33 -13.54 -11.20
N PRO A 13 10.99 -13.76 -10.05
CA PRO A 13 10.32 -14.36 -8.90
C PRO A 13 9.52 -13.32 -8.12
N SER A 14 8.54 -13.77 -7.31
CA SER A 14 7.84 -12.88 -6.37
C SER A 14 8.83 -12.29 -5.36
N ALA A 15 8.57 -11.07 -4.91
CA ALA A 15 9.37 -10.39 -3.89
C ALA A 15 9.11 -10.90 -2.47
N THR A 16 8.12 -11.78 -2.27
CA THR A 16 7.82 -12.35 -0.96
C THR A 16 8.87 -13.40 -0.54
N PRO A 17 9.58 -13.22 0.59
CA PRO A 17 10.53 -14.21 1.08
C PRO A 17 9.84 -15.48 1.61
N PRO A 18 10.44 -16.69 1.45
CA PRO A 18 11.70 -16.96 0.78
C PRO A 18 11.57 -16.93 -0.76
N ILE A 19 12.46 -16.19 -1.42
CA ILE A 19 12.45 -16.02 -2.87
C ILE A 19 12.88 -17.33 -3.54
N SER A 20 12.07 -17.81 -4.47
CA SER A 20 12.35 -19.00 -5.27
C SER A 20 12.43 -18.60 -6.74
N LEU A 21 13.56 -18.87 -7.40
CA LEU A 21 13.83 -18.47 -8.79
C LEU A 21 13.53 -19.65 -9.74
N PRO A 22 12.44 -19.61 -10.53
CA PRO A 22 12.21 -20.56 -11.59
C PRO A 22 13.08 -20.23 -12.80
N ILE A 23 13.70 -21.24 -13.41
CA ILE A 23 14.49 -21.12 -14.64
C ILE A 23 13.98 -22.16 -15.62
N ASN A 24 13.45 -21.69 -16.74
CA ASN A 24 13.16 -22.53 -17.89
C ASN A 24 14.48 -22.76 -18.65
N ILE A 25 14.76 -24.00 -19.00
CA ILE A 25 16.00 -24.43 -19.63
C ILE A 25 15.63 -25.13 -20.93
N ALA A 26 16.33 -24.80 -22.01
CA ALA A 26 16.31 -25.57 -23.24
C ALA A 26 17.73 -26.01 -23.60
N ILE A 27 17.92 -27.28 -23.96
CA ILE A 27 19.17 -27.75 -24.58
C ILE A 27 18.86 -28.07 -26.03
N HIS A 28 19.50 -27.35 -26.95
CA HIS A 28 19.32 -27.49 -28.40
C HIS A 28 20.47 -28.29 -29.01
N ASN A 29 20.10 -29.27 -29.83
CA ASN A 29 21.01 -30.03 -30.67
C ASN A 29 20.93 -29.52 -32.12
N PRO A 30 21.96 -28.80 -32.62
CA PRO A 30 21.98 -28.32 -34.00
C PRO A 30 22.47 -29.38 -35.00
N ALA A 31 22.91 -30.56 -34.55
CA ALA A 31 23.43 -31.60 -35.43
C ALA A 31 22.30 -32.36 -36.14
N THR A 32 22.63 -32.90 -37.31
CA THR A 32 21.71 -33.76 -38.10
C THR A 32 21.63 -35.18 -37.57
N THR A 33 22.33 -35.49 -36.47
CA THR A 33 22.30 -36.77 -35.76
C THR A 33 21.82 -36.56 -34.32
N PRO A 34 21.14 -37.54 -33.72
CA PRO A 34 20.78 -37.48 -32.31
C PRO A 34 22.02 -37.51 -31.43
N VAL A 35 21.92 -36.84 -30.29
CA VAL A 35 23.01 -36.68 -29.33
C VAL A 35 22.52 -37.14 -27.97
N THR A 36 23.22 -38.10 -27.37
CA THR A 36 22.93 -38.59 -26.03
C THR A 36 23.99 -38.08 -25.06
N PHE A 37 23.56 -37.54 -23.92
CA PHE A 37 24.46 -37.10 -22.86
C PHE A 37 24.04 -37.64 -21.50
N LEU A 38 24.99 -37.70 -20.58
CA LEU A 38 24.76 -38.03 -19.18
C LEU A 38 24.30 -36.79 -18.43
N ASN A 39 23.15 -36.85 -17.77
CA ASN A 39 22.55 -35.66 -17.14
C ASN A 39 23.29 -35.16 -15.89
N TRP A 40 24.30 -35.88 -15.38
CA TRP A 40 24.99 -35.56 -14.15
C TRP A 40 25.73 -34.23 -14.19
N GLY A 41 25.41 -33.34 -13.24
CA GLY A 41 26.02 -32.00 -13.16
C GLY A 41 25.66 -31.11 -14.34
N THR A 42 24.57 -31.41 -15.05
CA THR A 42 24.02 -30.61 -16.15
C THR A 42 22.73 -29.91 -15.69
N PRO A 43 22.20 -28.94 -16.45
CA PRO A 43 20.89 -28.35 -16.16
C PRO A 43 19.73 -29.36 -16.15
N PHE A 44 19.92 -30.54 -16.75
CA PHE A 44 18.96 -31.64 -16.76
C PHE A 44 19.16 -32.64 -15.61
N ASP A 45 20.13 -32.41 -14.72
CA ASP A 45 20.25 -33.17 -13.47
C ASP A 45 19.01 -32.88 -12.59
N PRO A 46 18.32 -33.91 -12.04
CA PRO A 46 17.23 -33.70 -11.09
C PRO A 46 17.60 -32.86 -9.87
N LYS A 47 18.90 -32.72 -9.56
CA LYS A 47 19.42 -31.94 -8.45
C LYS A 47 20.24 -30.72 -8.90
N ALA A 48 20.09 -30.25 -10.14
CA ALA A 48 20.91 -29.18 -10.70
C ALA A 48 20.84 -27.87 -9.88
N ASN A 49 19.73 -27.63 -9.19
CA ASN A 49 19.53 -26.48 -8.29
C ASN A 49 20.44 -26.49 -7.05
N LEU A 50 21.06 -27.62 -6.70
CA LEU A 50 21.92 -27.78 -5.53
C LEU A 50 23.38 -28.14 -5.90
N LEU A 51 23.65 -28.42 -7.17
CA LEU A 51 24.96 -28.92 -7.63
C LEU A 51 25.95 -27.81 -8.04
N GLY A 52 25.53 -26.55 -7.96
CA GLY A 52 26.35 -25.41 -8.42
C GLY A 52 26.40 -25.26 -9.94
N VAL A 53 25.40 -25.80 -10.66
CA VAL A 53 25.29 -25.67 -12.12
C VAL A 53 24.98 -24.23 -12.53
N PHE A 54 24.20 -23.52 -11.72
CA PHE A 54 23.77 -22.14 -11.99
C PHE A 54 24.58 -21.15 -11.16
N GLN A 55 25.15 -20.16 -11.83
CA GLN A 55 25.80 -19.00 -11.25
C GLN A 55 24.88 -17.80 -11.43
N ILE A 56 24.66 -17.03 -10.36
CA ILE A 56 23.85 -15.82 -10.39
C ILE A 56 24.76 -14.65 -10.02
N ASN A 57 24.73 -13.58 -10.82
CA ASN A 57 25.45 -12.34 -10.57
C ASN A 57 24.46 -11.20 -10.46
N ASP A 58 24.60 -10.36 -9.43
CA ASP A 58 23.94 -9.07 -9.36
C ASP A 58 24.69 -8.11 -10.31
N THR A 59 24.05 -7.75 -11.42
CA THR A 59 24.65 -6.85 -12.41
C THR A 59 24.54 -5.38 -12.02
N THR A 60 23.71 -5.07 -11.01
CA THR A 60 23.54 -3.72 -10.46
C THR A 60 24.66 -3.40 -9.47
N ALA A 61 24.98 -4.34 -8.58
CA ALA A 61 26.03 -4.22 -7.58
C ALA A 61 27.41 -4.75 -8.03
N ASP A 62 27.46 -5.42 -9.20
CA ASP A 62 28.62 -6.14 -9.72
C ASP A 62 29.16 -7.18 -8.71
N GLN A 63 28.26 -7.97 -8.11
CA GLN A 63 28.59 -8.93 -7.07
C GLN A 63 27.98 -10.31 -7.33
N PRO A 64 28.75 -11.40 -7.17
CA PRO A 64 28.22 -12.75 -7.33
C PRO A 64 27.33 -13.14 -6.14
N ILE A 65 26.21 -13.80 -6.42
CA ILE A 65 25.33 -14.36 -5.40
C ILE A 65 25.86 -15.75 -5.00
N THR A 66 26.15 -15.91 -3.71
CA THR A 66 26.57 -17.21 -3.17
C THR A 66 25.36 -18.09 -2.95
N LEU A 67 25.29 -19.21 -3.66
CA LEU A 67 24.28 -20.26 -3.46
C LEU A 67 24.91 -21.43 -2.69
N ASP A 68 24.14 -22.01 -1.77
CA ASP A 68 24.55 -23.24 -1.10
C ASP A 68 24.60 -24.40 -2.10
N THR A 69 25.73 -25.10 -2.15
CA THR A 69 25.93 -26.25 -3.03
C THR A 69 26.23 -27.51 -2.22
N ILE A 70 25.75 -28.65 -2.71
CA ILE A 70 25.93 -29.97 -2.09
C ILE A 70 26.68 -30.86 -3.08
N LYS A 71 27.73 -31.53 -2.60
CA LYS A 71 28.44 -32.55 -3.37
C LYS A 71 27.73 -33.89 -3.23
N PHE A 72 27.40 -34.52 -4.35
CA PHE A 72 26.81 -35.85 -4.38
C PHE A 72 27.80 -36.87 -4.94
N ASN A 73 27.91 -38.01 -4.27
CA ASN A 73 28.59 -39.17 -4.83
C ASN A 73 27.63 -39.88 -5.80
N ARG A 74 28.13 -40.21 -7.00
CA ARG A 74 27.38 -40.94 -8.03
C ARG A 74 27.88 -42.38 -8.08
N GLN A 75 26.98 -43.33 -8.29
CA GLN A 75 27.32 -44.73 -8.48
C GLN A 75 27.85 -44.95 -9.89
N LEU A 76 28.99 -45.64 -10.05
CA LEU A 76 29.56 -46.00 -11.34
C LEU A 76 29.36 -47.50 -11.65
N PRO A 77 29.12 -47.88 -12.91
CA PRO A 77 28.84 -46.99 -14.05
C PRO A 77 27.45 -46.33 -13.95
N PRO A 78 27.19 -45.23 -14.69
CA PRO A 78 25.88 -44.57 -14.70
C PRO A 78 24.75 -45.50 -15.18
N SER A 79 23.52 -45.23 -14.74
CA SER A 79 22.34 -45.93 -15.24
C SER A 79 21.93 -45.39 -16.62
N ARG A 80 21.26 -46.22 -17.43
CA ARG A 80 20.63 -45.76 -18.68
C ARG A 80 19.52 -44.72 -18.45
N ASP A 81 18.96 -44.66 -17.24
CA ASP A 81 17.99 -43.64 -16.84
C ASP A 81 18.62 -42.25 -16.63
N ASP A 82 19.95 -42.20 -16.42
CA ASP A 82 20.70 -40.95 -16.32
C ASP A 82 21.01 -40.34 -17.71
N LEU A 83 20.73 -41.07 -18.79
CA LEU A 83 20.97 -40.64 -20.17
C LEU A 83 19.80 -39.85 -20.72
N VAL A 84 20.11 -38.72 -21.34
CA VAL A 84 19.16 -37.85 -22.04
C VAL A 84 19.55 -37.82 -23.51
N GLU A 85 18.63 -38.17 -24.39
CA GLU A 85 18.80 -38.08 -25.84
C GLU A 85 18.07 -36.85 -26.37
N ILE A 86 18.79 -36.01 -27.11
CA ILE A 86 18.21 -34.91 -27.88
C ILE A 86 18.21 -35.34 -29.35
N PRO A 87 17.03 -35.44 -29.99
CA PRO A 87 16.95 -35.73 -31.41
C PRO A 87 17.73 -34.74 -32.27
N ALA A 88 18.02 -35.14 -33.51
CA ALA A 88 18.64 -34.25 -34.50
C ALA A 88 17.81 -32.96 -34.67
N GLU A 89 18.50 -31.82 -34.76
CA GLU A 89 17.90 -30.49 -35.03
C GLU A 89 16.74 -30.12 -34.09
N SER A 90 16.77 -30.61 -32.84
CA SER A 90 15.68 -30.49 -31.87
C SER A 90 16.16 -29.97 -30.53
N SER A 91 15.22 -29.64 -29.65
CA SER A 91 15.48 -29.17 -28.30
C SER A 91 14.71 -29.98 -27.28
N MET A 92 15.31 -30.15 -26.10
CA MET A 92 14.59 -30.60 -24.92
C MET A 92 14.47 -29.48 -23.91
N GLU A 93 13.33 -29.40 -23.24
CA GLU A 93 13.03 -28.37 -22.25
C GLU A 93 12.82 -28.94 -20.86
N ARG A 94 13.20 -28.16 -19.84
CA ARG A 94 12.98 -28.47 -18.43
C ARG A 94 12.90 -27.19 -17.63
N THR A 95 12.02 -27.15 -16.62
CA THR A 95 12.03 -26.08 -15.62
C THR A 95 12.67 -26.59 -14.34
N ILE A 96 13.52 -25.76 -13.73
CA ILE A 96 14.05 -25.98 -12.38
C ILE A 96 13.76 -24.76 -11.51
N THR A 97 13.74 -24.96 -10.19
CA THR A 97 13.54 -23.88 -9.23
C THR A 97 14.68 -23.88 -8.22
N ILE A 98 15.40 -22.76 -8.15
CA ILE A 98 16.43 -22.51 -7.14
C ILE A 98 15.75 -21.87 -5.93
N PRO A 99 15.71 -22.55 -4.78
CA PRO A 99 15.07 -22.00 -3.57
C PRO A 99 16.00 -21.03 -2.84
N HIS A 100 15.43 -20.14 -2.03
CA HIS A 100 16.14 -19.24 -1.10
C HIS A 100 17.23 -18.36 -1.75
N VAL A 101 16.96 -17.81 -2.92
CA VAL A 101 17.91 -16.91 -3.60
C VAL A 101 17.88 -15.54 -2.93
N PRO A 102 19.01 -15.00 -2.42
CA PRO A 102 19.04 -13.71 -1.74
C PRO A 102 19.05 -12.56 -2.76
N LEU A 103 17.90 -12.30 -3.38
CA LEU A 103 17.72 -11.20 -4.32
C LEU A 103 17.23 -9.93 -3.59
N GLU A 104 17.90 -8.81 -3.86
CA GLU A 104 17.48 -7.46 -3.48
C GLU A 104 16.47 -6.89 -4.49
N GLU A 105 15.44 -6.19 -3.96
CA GLU A 105 14.40 -5.56 -4.78
C GLU A 105 14.94 -4.42 -5.65
N GLY A 106 14.47 -4.36 -6.89
CA GLY A 106 14.85 -3.33 -7.87
C GLY A 106 16.17 -3.61 -8.60
N HIS A 107 16.93 -4.62 -8.17
CA HIS A 107 18.18 -5.01 -8.83
C HIS A 107 17.93 -5.87 -10.06
N GLU A 108 18.88 -5.81 -10.99
CA GLU A 108 19.00 -6.66 -12.15
C GLU A 108 20.06 -7.75 -11.90
N TYR A 109 19.77 -8.96 -12.37
CA TYR A 109 20.59 -10.15 -12.17
C TYR A 109 20.81 -10.88 -13.49
N ALA A 110 21.96 -11.53 -13.61
CA ALA A 110 22.26 -12.45 -14.70
C ALA A 110 22.45 -13.87 -14.17
N VAL A 111 21.76 -14.84 -14.75
CA VAL A 111 21.98 -16.26 -14.49
C VAL A 111 22.72 -16.92 -15.65
N GLN A 112 23.68 -17.78 -15.32
CA GLN A 112 24.47 -18.53 -16.29
C GLN A 112 24.65 -19.98 -15.82
N ALA A 113 24.51 -20.94 -16.72
CA ALA A 113 24.79 -22.34 -16.46
C ALA A 113 26.20 -22.69 -16.96
N LYS A 114 27.03 -23.26 -16.08
CA LYS A 114 28.37 -23.75 -16.44
C LYS A 114 28.62 -25.12 -15.85
N GLY A 115 29.33 -25.97 -16.60
CA GLY A 115 29.68 -27.29 -16.10
C GLY A 115 30.39 -28.15 -17.13
N ILE A 116 30.37 -29.45 -16.84
CA ILE A 116 31.04 -30.47 -17.66
C ILE A 116 29.99 -31.50 -18.08
N TRP A 117 29.91 -31.78 -19.38
CA TRP A 117 29.33 -33.00 -19.90
C TRP A 117 30.22 -34.18 -19.46
N HIS A 118 29.76 -34.95 -18.47
CA HIS A 118 30.48 -36.12 -17.97
C HIS A 118 30.46 -37.30 -18.96
N GLY A 119 29.56 -37.27 -19.93
CA GLY A 119 29.48 -38.19 -21.07
C GLY A 119 28.60 -37.55 -22.14
N ILE A 120 29.08 -37.46 -23.38
CA ILE A 120 28.34 -36.94 -24.53
C ILE A 120 28.72 -37.73 -25.78
N TRP A 121 27.72 -38.24 -26.51
CA TRP A 121 27.91 -39.15 -27.64
C TRP A 121 26.98 -38.77 -28.80
N GLU A 122 27.50 -38.75 -30.02
CA GLU A 122 26.73 -38.51 -31.26
C GLU A 122 26.03 -39.79 -31.74
N CYS A 123 25.16 -40.33 -30.90
CA CYS A 123 24.34 -41.49 -31.24
C CYS A 123 23.03 -41.47 -30.43
N PRO A 124 22.01 -42.25 -30.86
CA PRO A 124 20.83 -42.50 -30.06
C PRO A 124 21.15 -43.22 -28.75
N ARG A 125 20.26 -43.11 -27.77
CA ARG A 125 20.46 -43.62 -26.40
C ARG A 125 20.70 -45.12 -26.32
N ASP A 126 20.05 -45.88 -27.19
CA ASP A 126 20.18 -47.34 -27.25
C ASP A 126 21.54 -47.80 -27.82
N GLN A 127 22.23 -46.93 -28.56
CA GLN A 127 23.55 -47.18 -29.13
C GLN A 127 24.71 -46.81 -28.19
N VAL A 128 24.42 -46.17 -27.05
CA VAL A 128 25.45 -45.96 -26.01
C VAL A 128 25.79 -47.31 -25.38
N THR A 129 27.05 -47.71 -25.51
CA THR A 129 27.57 -49.02 -25.07
C THR A 129 27.97 -49.00 -23.60
N ASP A 130 27.94 -50.17 -22.95
CA ASP A 130 28.33 -50.29 -21.54
C ASP A 130 29.82 -49.95 -21.32
N SER A 131 30.67 -50.18 -22.33
CA SER A 131 32.08 -49.77 -22.27
C SER A 131 32.24 -48.25 -22.25
N GLN A 132 31.42 -47.51 -23.02
CA GLN A 132 31.41 -46.05 -22.97
C GLN A 132 30.96 -45.52 -21.61
N LEU A 133 29.97 -46.17 -20.97
CA LEU A 133 29.49 -45.82 -19.64
C LEU A 133 30.49 -46.15 -18.53
N GLN A 134 31.35 -47.15 -18.71
CA GLN A 134 32.43 -47.48 -17.77
C GLN A 134 33.61 -46.52 -17.85
N GLN A 135 33.95 -46.07 -19.07
CA GLN A 135 35.14 -45.24 -19.32
C GLN A 135 34.86 -43.74 -19.15
N LEU A 136 33.72 -43.26 -19.66
CA LEU A 136 33.35 -41.83 -19.68
C LEU A 136 34.42 -40.91 -20.29
N ASP A 137 35.08 -41.38 -21.36
CA ASP A 137 36.18 -40.66 -22.01
C ASP A 137 35.70 -39.46 -22.86
N GLN A 138 34.44 -39.46 -23.30
CA GLN A 138 33.87 -38.39 -24.13
C GLN A 138 33.24 -37.30 -23.26
N ARG A 139 34.05 -36.33 -22.87
CA ARG A 139 33.67 -35.20 -22.01
C ARG A 139 33.84 -33.87 -22.74
N GLY A 140 33.12 -32.85 -22.27
CA GLY A 140 33.25 -31.49 -22.77
C GLY A 140 32.76 -30.48 -21.75
N GLU A 141 33.19 -29.23 -21.86
CA GLU A 141 32.64 -28.14 -21.06
C GLU A 141 31.40 -27.56 -21.74
N PHE A 142 30.50 -26.97 -20.96
CA PHE A 142 29.41 -26.16 -21.47
C PHE A 142 29.30 -24.86 -20.69
N GLU A 143 28.83 -23.85 -21.40
CA GLU A 143 28.52 -22.53 -20.87
C GLU A 143 27.31 -22.01 -21.65
N SER A 144 26.26 -21.61 -20.92
CA SER A 144 25.12 -20.90 -21.52
C SER A 144 25.42 -19.42 -21.72
N GLU A 145 24.52 -18.73 -22.41
CA GLU A 145 24.44 -17.28 -22.32
C GLU A 145 24.14 -16.80 -20.89
N GLN A 146 24.36 -15.51 -20.66
CA GLN A 146 23.91 -14.83 -19.45
C GLN A 146 22.47 -14.37 -19.65
N ALA A 147 21.53 -15.07 -19.04
CA ALA A 147 20.11 -14.71 -19.10
C ALA A 147 19.79 -13.70 -17.99
N VAL A 148 19.35 -12.51 -18.38
CA VAL A 148 19.13 -11.38 -17.47
C VAL A 148 17.67 -11.33 -17.02
N PHE A 149 17.43 -11.01 -15.74
CA PHE A 149 16.12 -10.76 -15.17
C PHE A 149 16.16 -9.67 -14.09
N LYS A 150 15.01 -9.05 -13.79
CA LYS A 150 14.89 -8.02 -12.76
C LYS A 150 14.06 -8.52 -11.59
N GLN A 151 14.52 -8.24 -10.37
CA GLN A 151 13.71 -8.41 -9.18
C GLN A 151 12.78 -7.20 -9.05
N ASN A 152 11.53 -7.36 -9.48
CA ASN A 152 10.57 -6.26 -9.39
C ASN A 152 10.21 -5.97 -7.94
N LYS A 153 10.05 -4.69 -7.62
CA LYS A 153 9.52 -4.24 -6.33
C LYS A 153 8.05 -4.63 -6.23
N GLU A 154 7.65 -5.44 -5.24
CA GLU A 154 6.23 -5.61 -4.94
C GLU A 154 5.70 -4.26 -4.42
N MET A 155 4.85 -3.59 -5.21
CA MET A 155 4.14 -2.41 -4.73
C MET A 155 3.04 -2.86 -3.78
N VAL A 156 3.37 -3.05 -2.50
CA VAL A 156 2.38 -2.87 -1.44
C VAL A 156 2.19 -1.36 -1.30
N ALA A 157 1.03 -0.85 -1.73
CA ALA A 157 0.69 0.55 -1.53
C ALA A 157 0.65 0.83 -0.02
N TYR A 158 1.62 1.57 0.50
CA TYR A 158 1.60 2.09 1.85
C TYR A 158 1.06 3.52 1.84
N ILE A 159 0.30 3.87 2.87
CA ILE A 159 -0.24 5.22 3.03
C ILE A 159 0.85 6.10 3.65
N ASP A 160 1.30 7.12 2.92
CA ASP A 160 2.21 8.16 3.40
C ASP A 160 1.43 9.44 3.76
N ILE A 161 0.91 9.45 4.98
CA ILE A 161 0.06 10.54 5.47
C ILE A 161 0.78 11.91 5.44
N PRO A 162 2.03 12.05 5.93
CA PRO A 162 2.74 13.33 5.85
C PRO A 162 2.87 13.87 4.42
N THR A 163 3.23 13.01 3.46
CA THR A 163 3.37 13.42 2.06
C THR A 163 2.02 13.84 1.48
N ASP A 164 0.95 13.06 1.69
CA ASP A 164 -0.38 13.44 1.19
C ASP A 164 -0.92 14.71 1.84
N ALA A 165 -0.73 14.89 3.15
CA ALA A 165 -1.12 16.10 3.86
C ALA A 165 -0.38 17.34 3.31
N ALA A 166 0.91 17.21 2.97
CA ALA A 166 1.68 18.29 2.34
C ALA A 166 1.17 18.64 0.94
N ARG A 167 0.78 17.65 0.13
CA ARG A 167 0.15 17.87 -1.19
C ARG A 167 -1.19 18.60 -1.05
N VAL A 168 -2.04 18.13 -0.14
CA VAL A 168 -3.33 18.77 0.15
C VAL A 168 -3.12 20.20 0.63
N LEU A 169 -2.23 20.43 1.60
CA LEU A 169 -1.95 21.79 2.08
C LEU A 169 -1.50 22.71 0.95
N SER A 170 -0.65 22.24 0.03
CA SER A 170 -0.20 23.02 -1.13
C SER A 170 -1.38 23.47 -2.01
N VAL A 171 -2.34 22.59 -2.24
CA VAL A 171 -3.58 22.91 -2.99
C VAL A 171 -4.44 23.91 -2.23
N LEU A 172 -4.63 23.72 -0.91
CA LEU A 172 -5.43 24.63 -0.10
C LEU A 172 -4.84 26.05 -0.04
N LEU A 173 -3.51 26.15 0.11
CA LEU A 173 -2.79 27.43 0.10
C LEU A 173 -2.84 28.15 -1.25
N ALA A 174 -3.01 27.42 -2.34
CA ALA A 174 -3.25 27.97 -3.67
C ALA A 174 -4.72 28.40 -3.90
N GLY A 175 -5.59 28.32 -2.89
CA GLY A 175 -7.01 28.63 -3.00
C GLY A 175 -7.86 27.51 -3.59
N GLY A 176 -7.34 26.27 -3.60
CA GLY A 176 -8.04 25.09 -4.05
C GLY A 176 -8.94 24.44 -3.00
N ILE A 177 -9.69 23.43 -3.44
CA ILE A 177 -10.59 22.60 -2.65
C ILE A 177 -10.03 21.17 -2.61
N ALA A 178 -10.08 20.53 -1.44
CA ALA A 178 -9.70 19.14 -1.31
C ALA A 178 -10.87 18.27 -0.84
N ILE A 179 -10.93 17.04 -1.33
CA ILE A 179 -11.69 15.96 -0.68
C ILE A 179 -10.69 15.09 0.08
N ILE A 180 -10.93 14.93 1.38
CA ILE A 180 -10.03 14.23 2.30
C ILE A 180 -10.76 13.11 3.05
N PRO A 181 -10.07 12.02 3.41
CA PRO A 181 -10.63 11.00 4.27
C PRO A 181 -10.71 11.53 5.71
N SER A 182 -11.75 11.14 6.42
CA SER A 182 -11.80 11.17 7.89
C SER A 182 -12.32 9.83 8.39
N SER A 183 -12.18 9.56 9.68
CA SER A 183 -12.69 8.34 10.30
C SER A 183 -14.21 8.21 10.17
N VAL A 184 -14.95 9.31 10.01
CA VAL A 184 -16.42 9.34 10.01
C VAL A 184 -17.07 9.56 8.64
N GLY A 185 -16.27 9.68 7.58
CA GLY A 185 -16.74 10.00 6.22
C GLY A 185 -15.81 10.93 5.47
N TYR A 186 -15.96 11.02 4.16
CA TYR A 186 -15.18 11.96 3.35
C TYR A 186 -15.63 13.40 3.58
N GLY A 187 -14.66 14.31 3.69
CA GLY A 187 -14.87 15.74 3.88
C GLY A 187 -14.41 16.55 2.68
N ILE A 188 -15.17 17.57 2.30
CA ILE A 188 -14.75 18.60 1.34
C ILE A 188 -14.32 19.85 2.11
N VAL A 189 -13.07 20.27 1.91
CA VAL A 189 -12.39 21.24 2.76
C VAL A 189 -11.68 22.32 1.96
N ALA A 190 -11.53 23.48 2.57
CA ALA A 190 -10.76 24.61 2.08
C ALA A 190 -10.22 25.47 3.24
N THR A 191 -9.28 26.37 2.94
CA THR A 191 -8.75 27.35 3.92
C THR A 191 -9.12 28.79 3.56
N GLU A 192 -9.30 29.10 2.28
CA GLU A 192 -9.56 30.46 1.79
C GLU A 192 -11.06 30.67 1.52
N SER A 193 -11.57 31.88 1.78
CA SER A 193 -13.01 32.20 1.72
C SER A 193 -13.62 31.95 0.35
N THR A 194 -12.91 32.28 -0.73
CA THR A 194 -13.37 32.06 -2.12
C THR A 194 -13.59 30.58 -2.41
N ALA A 195 -12.70 29.71 -1.93
CA ALA A 195 -12.84 28.26 -2.04
C ALA A 195 -13.99 27.73 -1.18
N LEU A 196 -14.18 28.26 0.03
CA LEU A 196 -15.33 27.91 0.88
C LEU A 196 -16.67 28.32 0.25
N GLN A 197 -16.73 29.46 -0.42
CA GLN A 197 -17.92 29.88 -1.19
C GLN A 197 -18.21 28.95 -2.36
N ARG A 198 -17.18 28.53 -3.12
CA ARG A 198 -17.31 27.49 -4.16
C ARG A 198 -17.89 26.20 -3.57
N ILE A 199 -17.44 25.79 -2.37
CA ILE A 199 -17.99 24.63 -1.66
C ILE A 199 -19.49 24.85 -1.33
N TYR A 200 -19.90 26.03 -0.87
CA TYR A 200 -21.32 26.33 -0.64
C TYR A 200 -22.15 26.19 -1.93
N THR A 201 -21.66 26.78 -3.03
CA THR A 201 -22.33 26.77 -4.33
C THR A 201 -22.50 25.36 -4.87
N VAL A 202 -21.41 24.59 -4.98
CA VAL A 202 -21.46 23.24 -5.57
C VAL A 202 -22.34 22.29 -4.75
N LYS A 203 -22.30 22.42 -3.42
CA LYS A 203 -23.13 21.61 -2.51
C LYS A 203 -24.59 22.02 -2.47
N ARG A 204 -24.96 23.13 -3.12
CA ARG A 204 -26.29 23.76 -3.03
C ARG A 204 -26.70 23.96 -1.57
N ARG A 205 -25.75 24.42 -0.74
CA ARG A 205 -25.99 24.60 0.70
C ARG A 205 -26.97 25.74 0.93
N GLN A 206 -27.90 25.51 1.85
CA GLN A 206 -28.75 26.59 2.34
C GLN A 206 -27.94 27.53 3.27
N PRO A 207 -28.23 28.84 3.31
CA PRO A 207 -27.45 29.82 4.08
C PRO A 207 -27.30 29.51 5.57
N HIS A 208 -28.24 28.77 6.17
CA HIS A 208 -28.19 28.40 7.57
C HIS A 208 -27.23 27.22 7.88
N LYS A 209 -26.69 26.54 6.85
CA LYS A 209 -25.87 25.33 7.00
C LYS A 209 -24.39 25.69 7.10
N ARG A 210 -23.82 25.61 8.30
CA ARG A 210 -22.47 26.10 8.59
C ARG A 210 -21.31 25.15 8.27
N HIS A 211 -20.13 25.68 8.00
CA HIS A 211 -18.90 24.88 8.03
C HIS A 211 -18.51 24.54 9.46
N ALA A 212 -17.86 23.40 9.63
CA ALA A 212 -17.15 23.08 10.86
C ALA A 212 -15.66 23.35 10.63
N ILE A 213 -14.96 23.66 11.73
CA ILE A 213 -13.51 23.58 11.76
C ILE A 213 -13.12 22.11 11.73
N ILE A 214 -12.24 21.75 10.81
CA ILE A 214 -11.53 20.48 10.83
C ILE A 214 -10.38 20.66 11.83
N GLY A 215 -10.44 19.93 12.93
CA GLY A 215 -9.61 20.21 14.10
C GLY A 215 -8.83 19.02 14.63
N SER A 216 -8.17 19.27 15.74
CA SER A 216 -7.41 18.32 16.56
C SER A 216 -7.73 18.58 18.03
N TYR A 217 -7.35 17.66 18.92
CA TYR A 217 -7.50 17.90 20.35
C TYR A 217 -6.65 19.11 20.82
N ALA A 218 -5.50 19.34 20.20
CA ALA A 218 -4.67 20.51 20.48
C ALA A 218 -5.39 21.82 20.13
N LEU A 219 -5.93 21.94 18.91
CA LEU A 219 -6.68 23.13 18.50
C LEU A 219 -7.95 23.33 19.32
N HIS A 220 -8.63 22.24 19.70
CA HIS A 220 -9.77 22.30 20.59
C HIS A 220 -9.43 23.02 21.90
N ARG A 221 -8.31 22.67 22.54
CA ARG A 221 -7.86 23.29 23.80
C ARG A 221 -7.49 24.77 23.66
N GLU A 222 -6.99 25.15 22.49
CA GLU A 222 -6.55 26.52 22.21
C GLU A 222 -7.74 27.43 21.86
N ILE A 223 -8.70 26.91 21.09
CA ILE A 223 -9.79 27.69 20.49
C ILE A 223 -11.07 27.64 21.32
N HIS A 224 -11.51 26.46 21.80
CA HIS A 224 -12.73 26.37 22.59
C HIS A 224 -12.52 26.88 24.02
N ALA A 225 -13.52 27.59 24.54
CA ALA A 225 -13.57 28.11 25.90
C ALA A 225 -14.59 27.29 26.70
N LEU A 226 -14.12 26.23 27.37
CA LEU A 226 -14.92 25.35 28.20
C LEU A 226 -14.36 25.27 29.63
N PRO A 227 -15.22 25.05 30.65
CA PRO A 227 -14.77 24.69 31.99
C PRO A 227 -13.90 23.42 32.03
N PRO A 228 -12.98 23.28 33.01
CA PRO A 228 -12.04 22.15 33.08
C PRO A 228 -12.69 20.77 32.93
N GLY A 229 -13.77 20.49 33.67
CA GLY A 229 -14.42 19.17 33.61
C GLY A 229 -14.99 18.81 32.23
N LYS A 230 -15.38 19.81 31.42
CA LYS A 230 -15.85 19.59 30.05
C LYS A 230 -14.68 19.39 29.08
N MET A 231 -13.56 20.09 29.30
CA MET A 231 -12.30 19.82 28.58
C MET A 231 -11.78 18.41 28.84
N ASP A 232 -11.86 17.95 30.10
CA ASP A 232 -11.46 16.60 30.49
C ASP A 232 -12.35 15.54 29.84
N LEU A 233 -13.66 15.79 29.74
CA LEU A 233 -14.57 14.89 29.04
C LEU A 233 -14.26 14.80 27.54
N VAL A 234 -13.95 15.92 26.87
CA VAL A 234 -13.52 15.89 25.47
C VAL A 234 -12.22 15.10 25.33
N ARG A 235 -11.25 15.27 26.25
CA ARG A 235 -10.01 14.49 26.27
C ARG A 235 -10.27 13.00 26.41
N LEU A 236 -11.11 12.62 27.38
CA LEU A 236 -11.49 11.23 27.62
C LEU A 236 -12.04 10.60 26.35
N LEU A 237 -13.00 11.26 25.70
CA LEU A 237 -13.65 10.73 24.50
C LEU A 237 -12.67 10.67 23.31
N THR A 238 -11.93 11.75 23.06
CA THR A 238 -11.20 11.91 21.80
C THR A 238 -9.76 11.39 21.85
N VAL A 239 -9.10 11.46 23.00
CA VAL A 239 -7.70 11.03 23.17
C VAL A 239 -7.65 9.66 23.83
N ASP A 240 -8.24 9.52 25.03
CA ASP A 240 -8.09 8.28 25.81
C ASP A 240 -8.89 7.11 25.20
N LEU A 241 -10.06 7.40 24.62
CA LEU A 241 -10.92 6.40 23.98
C LEU A 241 -10.86 6.44 22.45
N ASN A 242 -10.10 7.36 21.86
CA ASN A 242 -9.90 7.48 20.42
C ASN A 242 -11.21 7.56 19.59
N LEU A 243 -12.22 8.28 20.09
CA LEU A 243 -13.51 8.45 19.42
C LEU A 243 -13.56 9.78 18.64
N PRO A 244 -14.10 9.78 17.41
CA PRO A 244 -14.36 11.01 16.67
C PRO A 244 -15.53 11.79 17.28
N LEU A 245 -15.36 13.10 17.48
CA LEU A 245 -16.36 13.92 18.15
C LEU A 245 -16.49 15.31 17.54
N GLY A 246 -17.71 15.68 17.16
CA GLY A 246 -18.05 17.06 16.85
C GLY A 246 -18.32 17.84 18.14
N VAL A 247 -17.41 18.73 18.50
CA VAL A 247 -17.53 19.60 19.68
C VAL A 247 -18.11 20.93 19.24
N VAL A 248 -19.26 21.32 19.79
CA VAL A 248 -19.81 22.68 19.65
C VAL A 248 -19.65 23.40 20.98
N ALA A 249 -18.95 24.53 20.98
CA ALA A 249 -18.64 25.28 22.21
C ALA A 249 -18.38 26.77 21.94
N PRO A 250 -18.44 27.63 22.97
CA PRO A 250 -17.88 28.97 22.91
C PRO A 250 -16.41 28.94 22.49
N TYR A 251 -15.95 29.97 21.77
CA TYR A 251 -14.60 30.01 21.22
C TYR A 251 -13.92 31.36 21.42
N ARG A 252 -12.58 31.35 21.39
CA ARG A 252 -11.71 32.52 21.50
C ARG A 252 -11.59 33.20 20.13
N ARG A 253 -12.29 34.34 19.96
CA ARG A 253 -12.27 35.11 18.71
C ARG A 253 -10.90 35.72 18.37
N ASP A 254 -10.12 35.99 19.40
CA ASP A 254 -8.77 36.56 19.32
C ASP A 254 -7.69 35.51 18.99
N HIS A 255 -8.05 34.22 18.93
CA HIS A 255 -7.13 33.19 18.50
C HIS A 255 -6.62 33.46 17.07
N PRO A 256 -5.30 33.41 16.77
CA PRO A 256 -4.76 33.84 15.48
C PRO A 256 -5.40 33.17 14.26
N LEU A 257 -5.72 31.87 14.35
CA LEU A 257 -6.38 31.15 13.27
C LEU A 257 -7.84 31.61 13.04
N ILE A 258 -8.53 32.05 14.09
CA ILE A 258 -9.91 32.52 14.02
C ILE A 258 -9.96 33.98 13.58
N ALA A 259 -9.09 34.83 14.14
CA ALA A 259 -8.98 36.24 13.79
C ALA A 259 -8.57 36.47 12.33
N ARG A 260 -8.01 35.45 11.66
CA ARG A 260 -7.67 35.48 10.23
C ARG A 260 -8.88 35.29 9.32
N LEU A 261 -9.96 34.66 9.79
CA LEU A 261 -11.16 34.44 8.98
C LEU A 261 -11.84 35.79 8.72
N ASP A 262 -12.31 36.01 7.50
CA ASP A 262 -13.17 37.16 7.22
C ASP A 262 -14.54 37.00 7.91
N GLU A 263 -15.27 38.11 8.01
CA GLU A 263 -16.55 38.14 8.72
C GLU A 263 -17.57 37.18 8.12
N GLU A 264 -17.58 37.02 6.79
CA GLU A 264 -18.50 36.13 6.09
C GLU A 264 -18.21 34.67 6.42
N THR A 265 -16.96 34.25 6.36
CA THR A 265 -16.52 32.88 6.69
C THR A 265 -16.76 32.57 8.17
N LEU A 266 -16.50 33.54 9.05
CA LEU A 266 -16.74 33.40 10.48
C LEU A 266 -18.25 33.25 10.77
N ALA A 267 -19.10 34.06 10.13
CA ALA A 267 -20.56 33.95 10.24
C ALA A 267 -21.07 32.62 9.69
N ALA A 268 -20.47 32.14 8.59
CA ALA A 268 -20.76 30.86 7.97
C ALA A 268 -20.22 29.64 8.76
N SER A 269 -19.47 29.87 9.85
CA SER A 269 -18.85 28.81 10.66
C SER A 269 -19.18 28.89 12.15
N SER A 270 -19.98 29.87 12.57
CA SER A 270 -20.36 30.07 13.98
C SER A 270 -21.84 30.39 14.16
N MET A 271 -22.38 30.11 15.36
CA MET A 271 -23.77 30.37 15.73
C MET A 271 -23.87 30.78 17.19
N HIS A 272 -24.48 31.92 17.49
CA HIS A 272 -24.72 32.38 18.87
C HIS A 272 -23.46 32.34 19.76
N GLY A 273 -22.30 32.72 19.21
CA GLY A 273 -21.02 32.71 19.95
C GLY A 273 -20.34 31.34 20.07
N THR A 274 -20.91 30.29 19.48
CA THR A 274 -20.33 28.94 19.46
C THR A 274 -19.79 28.58 18.08
N MET A 275 -18.81 27.67 18.06
CA MET A 275 -18.19 27.13 16.85
C MET A 275 -18.17 25.60 16.92
N ALA A 276 -18.38 24.96 15.78
CA ALA A 276 -18.30 23.50 15.67
C ALA A 276 -16.90 23.08 15.20
N MET A 277 -16.30 22.10 15.88
CA MET A 277 -15.02 21.51 15.50
C MET A 277 -15.13 19.99 15.50
N LEU A 278 -14.68 19.34 14.41
CA LEU A 278 -14.46 17.89 14.42
C LEU A 278 -13.10 17.61 15.07
N VAL A 279 -13.13 16.98 16.24
CA VAL A 279 -11.95 16.54 17.00
C VAL A 279 -11.76 15.04 16.80
N ASN A 280 -10.51 14.62 16.57
CA ASN A 280 -10.14 13.23 16.29
C ASN A 280 -10.86 12.63 15.07
N GLY A 281 -10.75 13.26 13.91
CA GLY A 281 -11.23 12.71 12.64
C GLY A 281 -10.28 11.68 12.01
N GLY A 282 -9.32 11.14 12.76
CA GLY A 282 -8.34 10.14 12.31
C GLY A 282 -7.00 10.73 11.87
N PRO A 283 -6.01 9.86 11.57
CA PRO A 283 -4.61 10.26 11.43
C PRO A 283 -4.33 11.27 10.31
N PHE A 284 -5.01 11.13 9.16
CA PHE A 284 -4.87 12.08 8.04
C PHE A 284 -5.33 13.49 8.43
N GLN A 285 -6.48 13.59 9.10
CA GLN A 285 -7.01 14.85 9.57
C GLN A 285 -6.06 15.51 10.58
N GLU A 286 -5.58 14.74 11.56
CA GLU A 286 -4.66 15.24 12.59
C GLU A 286 -3.38 15.83 11.96
N GLU A 287 -2.79 15.12 10.99
CA GLU A 287 -1.59 15.61 10.31
C GLU A 287 -1.86 16.85 9.45
N LEU A 288 -2.91 16.86 8.63
CA LEU A 288 -3.28 18.02 7.81
C LEU A 288 -3.53 19.26 8.68
N VAL A 289 -4.27 19.10 9.78
CA VAL A 289 -4.55 20.18 10.71
C VAL A 289 -3.27 20.68 11.38
N ARG A 290 -2.36 19.79 11.78
CA ARG A 290 -1.08 20.14 12.38
C ARG A 290 -0.24 21.01 11.43
N VAL A 291 -0.07 20.58 10.16
CA VAL A 291 0.74 21.33 9.19
C VAL A 291 0.06 22.63 8.74
N ALA A 292 -1.27 22.65 8.60
CA ALA A 292 -2.01 23.86 8.26
C ALA A 292 -1.95 24.91 9.39
N ALA A 293 -2.15 24.49 10.64
CA ALA A 293 -2.08 25.36 11.81
C ALA A 293 -0.67 25.95 12.00
N ALA A 294 0.38 25.17 11.79
CA ALA A 294 1.76 25.65 11.79
C ALA A 294 2.01 26.73 10.71
N GLY A 295 1.32 26.64 9.57
CA GLY A 295 1.29 27.67 8.52
C GLY A 295 0.31 28.82 8.78
N GLY A 296 -0.32 28.89 9.95
CA GLY A 296 -1.28 29.94 10.30
C GLY A 296 -2.60 29.86 9.54
N ARG A 297 -3.02 28.65 9.12
CA ARG A 297 -4.29 28.40 8.42
C ARG A 297 -5.21 27.47 9.20
N ALA A 298 -6.47 27.86 9.32
CA ALA A 298 -7.54 26.97 9.75
C ALA A 298 -8.08 26.20 8.55
N VAL A 299 -8.35 24.91 8.71
CA VAL A 299 -9.04 24.10 7.69
C VAL A 299 -10.53 24.07 8.04
N LEU A 300 -11.37 24.48 7.09
CA LEU A 300 -12.82 24.51 7.25
C LEU A 300 -13.46 23.59 6.22
N GLY A 301 -14.59 23.01 6.57
CA GLY A 301 -15.26 22.13 5.62
C GLY A 301 -16.57 21.55 6.10
N SER A 302 -17.04 20.57 5.33
CA SER A 302 -18.20 19.76 5.65
C SER A 302 -18.07 18.40 4.97
N SER A 303 -18.98 17.47 5.22
CA SER A 303 -19.01 16.17 4.53
C SER A 303 -19.04 16.34 3.00
N ALA A 304 -18.38 15.47 2.23
CA ALA A 304 -18.28 15.55 0.77
C ALA A 304 -19.51 14.94 0.08
N ASN A 305 -20.64 15.66 0.12
CA ASN A 305 -21.90 15.23 -0.50
C ASN A 305 -22.81 16.39 -0.89
N LEU A 306 -23.76 16.21 -1.80
CA LEU A 306 -24.86 17.16 -1.99
C LEU A 306 -25.67 17.35 -0.70
N THR A 307 -26.07 18.59 -0.41
CA THR A 307 -26.75 18.92 0.86
C THR A 307 -27.98 18.03 1.08
N GLY A 308 -28.01 17.31 2.21
CA GLY A 308 -29.13 16.43 2.59
C GLY A 308 -28.99 14.96 2.14
N GLN A 309 -28.03 14.63 1.26
CA GLN A 309 -27.89 13.29 0.67
C GLN A 309 -27.04 12.29 1.49
N GLY A 310 -26.81 12.58 2.77
CA GLY A 310 -25.98 11.75 3.65
C GLY A 310 -24.47 11.86 3.39
N THR A 311 -23.67 11.63 4.44
CA THR A 311 -22.20 11.63 4.33
C THR A 311 -21.74 10.37 3.60
N LYS A 312 -20.79 10.52 2.66
CA LYS A 312 -20.23 9.40 1.89
C LYS A 312 -19.07 8.74 2.62
N THR A 313 -19.00 7.42 2.49
CA THR A 313 -18.06 6.55 3.18
C THR A 313 -16.96 6.01 2.27
N MET A 314 -17.09 6.21 0.96
CA MET A 314 -16.08 5.94 -0.06
C MET A 314 -16.08 7.06 -1.10
N VAL A 315 -14.99 7.21 -1.87
CA VAL A 315 -14.88 8.25 -2.90
C VAL A 315 -15.88 8.02 -4.03
N GLU A 316 -16.12 6.76 -4.41
CA GLU A 316 -17.03 6.37 -5.50
C GLU A 316 -18.50 6.68 -5.18
N GLU A 317 -18.82 6.93 -3.90
CA GLU A 317 -20.17 7.32 -3.47
C GLU A 317 -20.40 8.84 -3.57
N ILE A 318 -19.36 9.64 -3.81
CA ILE A 318 -19.42 11.10 -3.91
C ILE A 318 -20.05 11.52 -5.23
N GLU A 319 -20.97 12.48 -5.18
CA GLU A 319 -21.64 12.97 -6.39
C GLU A 319 -20.64 13.60 -7.37
N PRO A 320 -20.76 13.37 -8.69
CA PRO A 320 -19.79 13.84 -9.69
C PRO A 320 -19.51 15.34 -9.59
N GLU A 321 -20.52 16.18 -9.33
CA GLU A 321 -20.32 17.63 -9.25
C GLU A 321 -19.46 18.03 -8.04
N ILE A 322 -19.57 17.28 -6.92
CA ILE A 322 -18.72 17.49 -5.73
C ILE A 322 -17.30 17.03 -6.02
N HIS A 323 -17.16 15.88 -6.69
CA HIS A 323 -15.87 15.32 -7.08
C HIS A 323 -15.12 16.23 -8.06
N GLU A 324 -15.79 16.74 -9.09
CA GLU A 324 -15.23 17.66 -10.09
C GLU A 324 -14.85 19.03 -9.52
N ALA A 325 -15.49 19.47 -8.44
CA ALA A 325 -15.14 20.73 -7.79
C ALA A 325 -13.86 20.65 -6.94
N ALA A 326 -13.38 19.45 -6.63
CA ALA A 326 -12.16 19.25 -5.85
C ALA A 326 -10.92 19.30 -6.76
N ASP A 327 -9.94 20.09 -6.35
CA ASP A 327 -8.65 20.21 -7.02
C ASP A 327 -7.69 19.06 -6.63
N ILE A 328 -7.99 18.35 -5.53
CA ILE A 328 -7.32 17.12 -5.11
C ILE A 328 -8.29 16.22 -4.33
N VAL A 329 -8.17 14.90 -4.54
CA VAL A 329 -8.87 13.87 -3.78
C VAL A 329 -7.84 12.93 -3.18
N VAL A 330 -7.90 12.71 -1.87
CA VAL A 330 -7.13 11.68 -1.17
C VAL A 330 -8.07 10.53 -0.88
N ASP A 331 -7.79 9.35 -1.44
CA ASP A 331 -8.63 8.16 -1.32
C ASP A 331 -7.90 7.07 -0.54
N TYR A 332 -8.37 6.81 0.68
CA TYR A 332 -7.87 5.72 1.55
C TYR A 332 -8.89 4.59 1.68
N GLY A 333 -9.84 4.49 0.73
CA GLY A 333 -10.89 3.50 0.71
C GLY A 333 -12.02 3.80 1.70
N ARG A 334 -12.67 2.74 2.20
CA ARG A 334 -13.84 2.85 3.07
C ARG A 334 -13.49 3.36 4.47
N VAL A 335 -14.25 4.35 4.94
CA VAL A 335 -14.05 4.93 6.29
C VAL A 335 -14.41 3.94 7.41
N ARG A 336 -13.73 4.09 8.55
CA ARG A 336 -13.81 3.18 9.70
C ARG A 336 -15.09 3.31 10.54
N ASP A 337 -15.46 4.54 10.90
CA ASP A 337 -16.47 4.86 11.91
C ASP A 337 -17.74 5.43 11.26
N CYS A 338 -18.62 4.56 10.77
CA CYS A 338 -19.86 5.01 10.08
C CYS A 338 -21.16 4.61 10.81
N TRP A 339 -21.07 3.90 11.94
CA TRP A 339 -22.22 3.43 12.72
C TRP A 339 -22.51 4.33 13.93
N PRO A 340 -23.78 4.62 14.27
CA PRO A 340 -25.02 4.26 13.55
C PRO A 340 -25.33 5.10 12.31
N ARG A 341 -24.63 6.23 12.12
CA ARG A 341 -24.76 7.09 10.95
C ARG A 341 -23.39 7.69 10.61
N ALA A 342 -23.05 7.74 9.32
CA ALA A 342 -21.86 8.45 8.87
C ALA A 342 -21.94 9.95 9.23
N SER A 343 -20.78 10.59 9.39
CA SER A 343 -20.54 11.87 10.08
C SER A 343 -20.43 11.75 11.59
N SER A 344 -19.68 12.65 12.23
CA SER A 344 -19.46 12.61 13.67
C SER A 344 -20.73 12.84 14.49
N THR A 345 -20.80 12.18 15.64
CA THR A 345 -21.69 12.63 16.73
C THR A 345 -21.33 14.05 17.11
N MET A 346 -22.31 14.96 17.14
CA MET A 346 -22.10 16.35 17.54
C MET A 346 -22.79 16.66 18.86
N VAL A 347 -22.05 17.28 19.76
CA VAL A 347 -22.52 17.64 21.10
C VAL A 347 -22.23 19.13 21.32
N ASP A 348 -23.26 19.86 21.76
CA ASP A 348 -23.11 21.17 22.36
C ASP A 348 -22.64 20.98 23.80
N PHE A 349 -21.36 21.28 24.03
CA PHE A 349 -20.73 21.12 25.32
C PHE A 349 -21.11 22.25 26.28
N GLU A 350 -21.70 23.37 25.85
CA GLU A 350 -22.23 24.37 26.77
C GLU A 350 -23.48 23.82 27.47
N SER A 351 -24.45 23.35 26.68
CA SER A 351 -25.73 22.82 27.19
C SER A 351 -25.73 21.31 27.48
N MET A 352 -24.63 20.61 27.16
CA MET A 352 -24.52 19.14 27.20
C MET A 352 -25.63 18.45 26.40
N ARG A 353 -25.99 19.02 25.25
CA ARG A 353 -27.06 18.51 24.38
C ARG A 353 -26.48 17.88 23.12
N VAL A 354 -27.00 16.72 22.74
CA VAL A 354 -26.70 16.09 21.46
C VAL A 354 -27.34 16.92 20.34
N VAL A 355 -26.50 17.48 19.47
CA VAL A 355 -26.91 18.24 18.28
C VAL A 355 -27.14 17.30 17.10
N ARG A 356 -26.36 16.21 17.03
CA ARG A 356 -26.47 15.20 15.99
C ARG A 356 -26.02 13.83 16.49
N VAL A 357 -26.87 12.82 16.30
CA VAL A 357 -26.49 11.41 16.38
C VAL A 357 -25.69 11.04 15.13
N GLY A 358 -24.44 10.65 15.31
CA GLY A 358 -23.52 10.25 14.24
C GLY A 358 -22.70 9.03 14.64
N ALA A 359 -21.50 8.92 14.11
CA ALA A 359 -20.57 7.84 14.39
C ALA A 359 -20.30 7.69 15.89
N CYS A 360 -20.19 6.44 16.35
CA CYS A 360 -19.87 6.03 17.71
C CYS A 360 -20.82 6.55 18.80
N TYR A 361 -22.02 7.01 18.44
CA TYR A 361 -22.93 7.66 19.39
C TYR A 361 -23.29 6.80 20.61
N ASP A 362 -23.51 5.50 20.39
CA ASP A 362 -23.80 4.51 21.42
C ASP A 362 -22.68 4.40 22.46
N VAL A 363 -21.43 4.35 21.98
CA VAL A 363 -20.24 4.33 22.84
C VAL A 363 -20.08 5.66 23.58
N ILE A 364 -20.18 6.79 22.87
CA ILE A 364 -20.05 8.13 23.45
C ILE A 364 -21.13 8.34 24.53
N ARG A 365 -22.38 7.93 24.27
CA ARG A 365 -23.50 8.03 25.20
C ARG A 365 -23.24 7.23 26.49
N ASP A 366 -22.79 5.99 26.38
CA ASP A 366 -22.49 5.14 27.54
C ASP A 366 -21.40 5.78 28.41
N VAL A 367 -20.32 6.25 27.79
CA VAL A 367 -19.22 6.94 28.50
C VAL A 367 -19.74 8.20 29.21
N VAL A 368 -20.46 9.06 28.50
CA VAL A 368 -20.99 10.30 29.10
C VAL A 368 -21.92 9.97 30.27
N GLN A 369 -22.81 8.99 30.14
CA GLN A 369 -23.69 8.58 31.23
C GLN A 369 -22.90 8.08 32.45
N ARG A 370 -21.88 7.22 32.26
CA ARG A 370 -21.08 6.66 33.35
C ARG A 370 -20.25 7.70 34.10
N PHE A 371 -19.62 8.61 33.37
CA PHE A 371 -18.63 9.53 33.94
C PHE A 371 -19.23 10.89 34.34
N THR A 372 -20.43 11.23 33.88
CA THR A 372 -21.07 12.52 34.21
C THR A 372 -22.49 12.41 34.77
N GLY A 373 -23.13 11.24 34.64
CA GLY A 373 -24.55 11.05 34.98
C GLY A 373 -25.53 11.65 33.97
N VAL A 374 -25.07 12.38 32.95
CA VAL A 374 -25.93 12.97 31.93
C VAL A 374 -26.57 11.86 31.08
N GLN A 375 -27.89 11.88 30.96
CA GLN A 375 -28.64 10.95 30.13
C GLN A 375 -28.97 11.59 28.78
N TRP A 376 -28.54 10.93 27.71
CA TRP A 376 -28.87 11.31 26.34
C TRP A 376 -29.85 10.32 25.71
N PRO A 377 -30.67 10.76 24.74
CA PRO A 377 -31.71 9.94 24.14
C PRO A 377 -31.14 8.71 23.44
N ASP A 378 -31.97 7.68 23.33
CA ASP A 378 -31.61 6.47 22.61
C ASP A 378 -31.49 6.73 21.09
N PRO A 379 -30.44 6.22 20.42
CA PRO A 379 -30.27 6.42 18.98
C PRO A 379 -31.44 5.88 18.14
N SER A 380 -32.24 4.96 18.68
CA SER A 380 -33.45 4.42 18.03
C SER A 380 -34.63 5.38 18.06
N VAL A 381 -34.61 6.41 18.92
CA VAL A 381 -35.64 7.45 18.99
C VAL A 381 -35.33 8.47 17.90
N ARG A 382 -36.12 8.44 16.82
CA ARG A 382 -35.95 9.29 15.63
C ARG A 382 -36.35 10.74 15.86
#